data_AF-A0A1Y3MPW2-F1
#
_entry.id   AF-A0A1Y3MPW2-F1
#
_cell.length_a   1.000
_cell.length_b   1.000
_cell.length_c   1.000
_cell.angle_alpha   90.00
_cell.angle_beta   90.00
_cell.angle_gamma   90.00
#
_symmetry.space_group_name_H-M   'P 1'
#
loop_
_entity.id
_entity.type
_entity.pdbx_description
1 polymer ?
#
loop_
_entity_poly.entity_id
_entity_poly.type
_entity_poly.pdbx_seq_one_letter_code
_entity_poly.pdbx_strand_id
1 'polypeptide(L)' 'PYKISLEQSNALKEEIGKLLHHRLIAPSHFPWAFPVLLVKKKNGKWRMCVDYKKLNDIT' A
#
# COMPACT_ATOMS: atom_id res chain seq x y z
N PRO A 1 -5.62 9.92 -3.20
CA PRO A 1 -5.66 8.46 -2.98
C PRO A 1 -6.65 7.80 -3.95
N TYR A 2 -6.34 6.61 -4.49
CA TYR A 2 -7.25 5.91 -5.39
C TYR A 2 -8.49 5.40 -4.64
N LYS A 3 -9.64 5.38 -5.33
CA LYS A 3 -10.86 4.77 -4.79
C LYS A 3 -10.69 3.26 -4.79
N ILE A 4 -11.02 2.62 -3.66
CA ILE A 4 -10.92 1.17 -3.47
C ILE A 4 -12.24 0.60 -2.95
N SER A 5 -12.53 -0.66 -3.27
CA SER A 5 -13.70 -1.38 -2.76
C SER A 5 -13.55 -1.73 -1.27
N LEU A 6 -14.64 -2.19 -0.63
CA LEU A 6 -14.61 -2.63 0.76
C LEU A 6 -13.65 -3.83 0.96
N GLU A 7 -13.69 -4.81 0.05
CA GLU A 7 -12.78 -5.97 0.07
C GLU A 7 -11.31 -5.52 0.01
N GLN A 8 -11.01 -4.59 -0.89
CA GLN A 8 -9.68 -4.01 -1.03
C GLN A 8 -9.24 -3.24 0.22
N SER A 9 -10.14 -2.46 0.82
CA SER A 9 -9.85 -1.72 2.07
C SER A 9 -9.51 -2.66 3.23
N ASN A 10 -10.23 -3.78 3.35
CA ASN A 10 -9.95 -4.78 4.38
C ASN A 10 -8.59 -5.45 4.15
N ALA A 11 -8.30 -5.86 2.90
CA ALA A 11 -7.01 -6.44 2.55
C ALA A 11 -5.84 -5.46 2.78
N LEU A 12 -6.05 -4.17 2.49
CA LEU A 12 -5.06 -3.13 2.73
C LEU A 12 -4.73 -2.99 4.22
N LYS A 13 -5.76 -2.94 5.08
CA LYS A 13 -5.59 -2.81 6.53
C LYS A 13 -4.87 -4.03 7.12
N GLU A 14 -5.22 -5.23 6.66
CA GLU A 14 -4.55 -6.46 7.09
C GLU A 14 -3.06 -6.44 6.74
N GLU A 15 -2.72 -6.05 5.51
CA GLU A 15 -1.31 -6.00 5.06
C GLU A 15 -0.52 -4.91 5.80
N ILE A 16 -1.10 -3.73 6.01
CA ILE A 16 -0.48 -2.66 6.83
C ILE A 16 -0.22 -3.15 8.25
N GLY A 17 -1.18 -3.85 8.86
CA GLY A 17 -1.02 -4.43 10.21
C GLY A 17 0.15 -5.41 10.30
N LYS A 18 0.32 -6.28 9.29
CA LYS A 18 1.47 -7.19 9.21
C LYS A 18 2.79 -6.45 9.10
N LEU A 19 2.86 -5.44 8.22
CA LEU A 19 4.09 -4.67 8.02
C LEU A 19 4.49 -3.88 9.26
N LEU A 20 3.51 -3.32 9.99
CA LEU A 20 3.74 -2.67 11.29
C LEU A 20 4.23 -3.68 12.34
N HIS A 21 3.60 -4.86 12.41
CA HIS A 21 4.01 -5.92 13.33
C HIS A 21 5.46 -6.39 13.08
N HIS A 22 5.83 -6.56 11.81
CA HIS A 22 7.20 -6.89 11.41
C HIS A 22 8.19 -5.72 11.48
N ARG A 23 7.74 -4.52 11.90
CA ARG A 23 8.55 -3.29 11.97
C ARG A 23 9.20 -2.88 10.64
N LEU A 24 8.56 -3.24 9.52
CA LEU A 24 9.01 -2.86 8.17
C LEU A 24 8.58 -1.45 7.79
N ILE A 25 7.50 -0.94 8.39
CA ILE A 25 6.98 0.41 8.22
C ILE A 25 6.66 1.04 9.58
N ALA A 26 6.55 2.36 9.62
CA ALA A 26 6.12 3.11 10.78
C ALA A 26 5.21 4.29 10.35
N PRO A 27 4.32 4.78 11.24
CA PRO A 27 3.62 6.03 11.02
C PRO A 27 4.62 7.18 10.80
N SER A 28 4.33 8.06 9.85
CA SER A 28 5.18 9.21 9.55
C SER A 28 4.33 10.46 9.26
N HIS A 29 4.92 11.63 9.48
CA HIS A 29 4.30 12.94 9.26
C HIS A 29 4.97 13.69 8.09
N PHE A 30 5.35 12.97 7.05
CA PHE A 30 6.10 13.54 5.94
C PHE A 30 5.16 14.32 4.98
N PRO A 31 5.61 15.45 4.38
CA PRO A 31 4.77 16.23 3.47
C PRO A 31 4.47 15.50 2.15
N TRP A 32 5.18 14.41 1.84
CA TRP A 32 4.93 13.60 0.66
C TRP A 32 4.18 12.32 1.02
N ALA A 33 3.17 12.00 0.22
CA ALA A 33 2.42 10.78 0.30
C ALA A 33 2.26 10.17 -1.09
N PHE A 34 2.45 8.86 -1.17
CA PHE A 34 2.30 8.10 -2.41
C PHE A 34 1.05 7.23 -2.31
N PRO A 35 0.25 7.13 -3.39
CA PRO A 35 -0.93 6.29 -3.37
C PRO A 35 -0.54 4.81 -3.39
N VAL A 36 -1.44 3.98 -2.86
CA VAL A 36 -1.28 2.52 -2.84
C VAL A 36 -2.25 1.87 -3.82
N LEU A 37 -1.77 0.84 -4.50
CA LEU A 37 -2.48 -0.01 -5.44
C LEU A 37 -2.60 -1.42 -4.88
N LEU A 38 -3.74 -2.06 -5.14
CA LEU A 38 -3.98 -3.46 -4.79
C LEU A 38 -4.15 -4.28 -6.06
N VAL A 39 -3.33 -5.31 -6.20
CA VAL A 39 -3.33 -6.21 -7.36
C VAL A 39 -3.65 -7.63 -6.88
N LYS A 40 -4.58 -8.30 -7.56
CA LYS A 40 -4.91 -9.70 -7.27
C LYS A 40 -3.86 -10.61 -7.91
N LYS A 41 -3.19 -11.42 -7.11
CA LYS A 41 -2.26 -12.45 -7.59
C LYS A 41 -3.04 -13.63 -8.19
N LYS A 42 -2.37 -14.45 -9.01
CA LYS A 42 -2.93 -15.70 -9.57
C LYS A 42 -3.45 -16.66 -8.50
N ASN A 43 -2.85 -16.65 -7.30
CA ASN A 43 -3.28 -17.46 -6.16
C ASN A 43 -4.46 -16.85 -5.36
N GLY A 44 -5.12 -15.82 -5.91
CA GLY A 44 -6.27 -15.15 -5.30
C GLY A 44 -5.93 -14.14 -4.20
N LYS A 45 -4.69 -14.08 -3.70
CA LYS A 45 -4.28 -13.13 -2.66
C LYS A 45 -4.09 -11.72 -3.22
N TRP A 46 -4.41 -10.72 -2.41
CA TRP A 46 -4.10 -9.32 -2.71
C TRP A 46 -2.61 -9.04 -2.47
N ARG A 47 -2.03 -8.19 -3.33
CA ARG A 47 -0.68 -7.63 -3.18
C ARG A 47 -0.82 -6.11 -3.07
N MET A 48 -0.29 -5.56 -1.99
CA MET A 48 -0.13 -4.12 -1.81
C MET A 48 1.12 -3.64 -2.57
N CYS A 49 0.96 -2.61 -3.40
CA CYS A 49 2.04 -1.95 -4.14
C CYS A 49 1.95 -0.44 -3.94
N VAL A 50 3.05 0.22 -3.60
CA VAL A 50 3.10 1.68 -3.54
C VAL A 50 3.43 2.23 -4.92
N ASP A 51 2.69 3.24 -5.38
CA ASP A 51 2.94 3.88 -6.67
C ASP A 51 4.02 4.96 -6.51
N TYR A 52 5.27 4.57 -6.78
CA TYR A 52 6.43 5.45 -6.72
C TYR A 52 6.73 6.17 -8.04
N LYS A 53 5.86 6.13 -9.07
CA LYS A 53 6.19 6.72 -10.39
C LYS A 53 6.70 8.16 -10.30
N LYS A 54 5.97 9.03 -9.59
CA LYS A 54 6.37 10.44 -9.39
C LYS A 54 7.68 10.60 -8.63
N LEU A 55 8.01 9.67 -7.73
CA LEU A 55 9.27 9.67 -7.01
C LEU A 55 10.42 9.22 -7.91
N ASN A 56 10.18 8.20 -8.73
CA ASN A 56 11.16 7.67 -9.67
C ASN A 56 11.47 8.66 -10.80
N ASP A 57 10.52 9.52 -11.17
CA ASP A 57 10.76 10.56 -12.19
C ASP A 57 11.72 11.67 -11.68
N ILE A 58 11.88 11.81 -10.35
CA ILE A 58 12.73 12.84 -9.72
C ILE A 58 14.02 12.27 -9.10
N THR A 59 14.20 10.95 -9.13
CA THR A 59 15.34 10.23 -8.54
C THR A 59 16.14 9.52 -9.62
#